data_AF-A0A9D1JVM7-F1
#
_entry.id   AF-A0A9D1JVM7-F1
#
_cell.length_a   1.000
_cell.length_b   1.000
_cell.length_c   1.000
_cell.angle_alpha   90.00
_cell.angle_beta   90.00
_cell.angle_gamma   90.00
#
_symmetry.space_group_name_H-M   'P 1'
#
loop_
_entity.id
_entity.type
_entity.pdbx_description
1 polymer ?
#
loop_
_entity_poly.entity_id
_entity_poly.type
_entity_poly.pdbx_seq_one_letter_code
_entity_poly.pdbx_strand_id
1 'polypeptide(L)'
;TLSAENGWRHTWEGLDAAHGWQVVEQTVPEGYTVSISREGITFVITNTLKPSEEPEPTPARTPGTPTTPGENLPQTGVLWWPVPLLAVLGALLLLLGWGLRRRDER
;
A
#
# COMPACT_ATOMS: atom_id res chain seq x y z
N THR A 1 12.10 -12.68 22.32
CA THR A 1 10.80 -13.14 21.77
C THR A 1 9.92 -11.94 21.48
N LEU A 2 9.16 -11.94 20.39
CA LEU A 2 8.19 -10.89 20.07
C LEU A 2 6.80 -11.27 20.62
N SER A 3 6.09 -10.32 21.21
CA SER A 3 4.76 -10.54 21.78
C SER A 3 3.95 -9.24 21.83
N ALA A 4 2.65 -9.34 22.08
CA ALA A 4 1.82 -8.16 22.29
C ALA A 4 2.29 -7.30 23.49
N GLU A 5 2.85 -7.93 24.53
CA GLU A 5 3.37 -7.26 25.73
C GLU A 5 4.53 -6.30 25.43
N ASN A 6 5.38 -6.65 24.45
CA ASN A 6 6.47 -5.78 24.00
C ASN A 6 6.11 -4.98 22.74
N GLY A 7 4.82 -4.93 22.39
CA GLY A 7 4.35 -4.24 21.19
C GLY A 7 4.97 -4.78 19.90
N TRP A 8 5.35 -6.07 19.89
CA TRP A 8 6.02 -6.73 18.77
C TRP A 8 7.35 -6.08 18.39
N ARG A 9 8.12 -5.60 19.39
CA ARG A 9 9.39 -4.90 19.18
C ARG A 9 10.51 -5.50 20.02
N HIS A 10 11.71 -5.45 19.47
CA HIS A 10 12.93 -5.86 20.17
C HIS A 10 14.13 -5.08 19.63
N THR A 11 15.15 -4.92 20.48
CA THR A 11 16.42 -4.27 20.13
C THR A 11 17.54 -5.16 20.62
N TRP A 12 18.44 -5.52 19.71
CA TRP A 12 19.70 -6.19 20.03
C TRP A 12 20.79 -5.14 20.23
N GLU A 13 21.46 -5.19 21.37
CA GLU A 13 22.57 -4.29 21.71
C GLU A 13 23.90 -5.04 21.72
N GLY A 14 25.01 -4.31 21.61
CA GLY A 14 26.36 -4.88 21.69
C GLY A 14 26.74 -5.78 20.52
N LEU A 15 26.11 -5.60 19.36
CA LEU A 15 26.47 -6.32 18.14
C LEU A 15 27.82 -5.83 17.60
N ASP A 16 28.68 -6.78 17.23
CA ASP A 16 29.97 -6.48 16.62
C ASP A 16 29.80 -5.86 15.23
N ALA A 17 30.44 -4.71 15.03
CA ALA A 17 30.40 -3.94 13.78
C ALA A 17 31.23 -4.58 12.66
N ALA A 18 32.13 -5.51 12.97
CA ALA A 18 32.92 -6.23 11.97
C ALA A 18 32.10 -7.25 11.16
N HIS A 19 30.88 -7.57 11.61
CA HIS A 19 30.03 -8.62 11.03
C HIS A 19 28.75 -8.06 10.41
N GLY A 20 28.24 -8.77 9.39
CA GLY A 20 26.93 -8.52 8.80
C GLY A 20 25.84 -9.29 9.53
N TRP A 21 24.82 -8.58 10.01
CA TRP A 21 23.71 -9.17 10.75
C TRP A 21 22.47 -9.35 9.87
N GLN A 22 21.77 -10.46 10.07
CA GLN A 22 20.51 -10.79 9.40
C GLN A 22 19.48 -11.24 10.44
N VAL A 23 18.21 -11.05 10.11
CA VAL A 23 17.07 -11.47 10.93
C VAL A 23 16.28 -12.49 10.14
N VAL A 24 15.83 -13.55 10.81
CA VAL A 24 14.95 -14.59 10.26
C VAL A 24 13.87 -14.92 11.27
N GLU A 25 12.66 -15.22 10.81
CA GLU A 25 11.62 -15.74 11.70
C GLU A 25 11.82 -17.24 11.92
N GLN A 26 11.93 -17.66 13.18
CA GLN A 26 12.25 -19.05 13.54
C GLN A 26 11.06 -20.00 13.34
N THR A 27 9.83 -19.54 13.57
CA THR A 27 8.62 -20.36 13.47
C THR A 27 7.56 -19.58 12.74
N VAL A 28 7.31 -19.97 11.49
CA VAL A 28 6.26 -19.41 10.66
C VAL A 28 4.99 -20.22 10.89
N PRO A 29 3.89 -19.60 11.38
CA PRO A 29 2.62 -20.29 11.54
C PRO A 29 2.10 -20.84 10.19
N GLU A 30 1.36 -21.95 10.25
CA GLU A 30 0.72 -22.51 9.06
C GLU A 30 -0.19 -21.48 8.38
N GLY A 31 -0.17 -21.45 7.05
CA GLY A 31 -0.96 -20.50 6.28
C GLY A 31 -0.39 -19.08 6.25
N TYR A 32 0.77 -18.79 6.85
CA TYR A 32 1.43 -17.48 6.71
C TYR A 32 2.65 -17.52 5.79
N THR A 33 2.99 -16.36 5.23
CA THR A 33 4.22 -16.10 4.49
C THR A 33 4.95 -14.94 5.16
N VAL A 34 6.26 -15.08 5.35
CA VAL A 34 7.12 -14.06 5.97
C VAL A 34 7.77 -13.21 4.90
N SER A 35 7.80 -11.90 5.13
CA SER A 35 8.66 -10.98 4.41
C SER A 35 9.44 -10.10 5.40
N ILE A 36 10.69 -9.82 5.07
CA ILE A 36 11.58 -9.02 5.91
C ILE A 36 12.07 -7.84 5.10
N SER A 37 11.81 -6.63 5.58
CA SER A 37 12.36 -5.39 5.02
C SER A 37 13.32 -4.74 6.00
N ARG A 38 14.28 -3.98 5.47
CA ARG A 38 15.31 -3.31 6.26
C ARG A 38 15.37 -1.84 5.91
N GLU A 39 15.33 -1.01 6.94
CA GLU A 39 15.55 0.43 6.85
C GLU A 39 16.64 0.84 7.86
N GLY A 40 17.85 1.11 7.35
CA GLY A 40 19.02 1.40 8.18
C GLY A 40 19.39 0.22 9.09
N ILE A 41 19.17 0.38 10.40
CA ILE A 41 19.38 -0.65 11.44
C ILE A 41 18.07 -1.31 11.90
N THR A 42 16.93 -0.85 11.38
CA THR A 42 15.61 -1.37 11.73
C THR A 42 15.19 -2.45 10.76
N PHE A 43 14.72 -3.58 11.28
CA PHE A 43 14.14 -4.67 10.50
C PHE A 43 12.64 -4.73 10.78
N VAL A 44 11.84 -4.84 9.73
CA VAL A 44 10.38 -5.04 9.84
C VAL A 44 10.06 -6.42 9.29
N ILE A 45 9.48 -7.26 10.14
CA ILE A 45 9.03 -8.61 9.80
C ILE A 45 7.51 -8.55 9.60
N THR A 46 7.04 -8.99 8.44
CA THR A 46 5.61 -9.00 8.10
C THR A 46 5.16 -10.42 7.82
N ASN A 47 4.20 -10.90 8.62
CA ASN A 47 3.55 -12.19 8.43
C ASN A 47 2.21 -11.99 7.73
N THR A 48 2.13 -12.43 6.48
CA THR A 48 0.94 -12.29 5.64
C THR A 48 0.20 -13.62 5.56
N LEU A 49 -1.09 -13.64 5.91
CA LEU A 49 -1.93 -14.82 5.73
C LEU A 49 -2.08 -15.12 4.23
N LYS A 50 -1.79 -16.35 3.83
CA LYS A 50 -1.99 -16.85 2.48
C LYS A 50 -3.48 -16.89 2.19
N PRO A 51 -3.91 -16.48 0.99
CA PRO A 51 -5.27 -16.71 0.53
C PRO A 51 -5.58 -18.20 0.63
N SER A 52 -6.75 -18.54 1.18
CA SER A 52 -7.26 -19.91 1.15
C SER A 52 -7.45 -20.30 -0.31
N GLU A 53 -6.81 -21.39 -0.74
CA GLU A 53 -7.21 -22.10 -1.96
C GLU A 53 -8.54 -22.82 -1.65
N GLU A 54 -9.62 -22.06 -1.55
CA GLU A 54 -10.94 -22.65 -1.63
C GLU A 54 -11.07 -23.26 -3.03
N PRO A 55 -11.44 -24.54 -3.17
CA PRO A 55 -11.59 -25.14 -4.49
C PRO A 55 -12.66 -24.33 -5.23
N GLU A 56 -12.24 -23.61 -6.26
CA GLU A 56 -13.19 -22.91 -7.11
C GLU A 56 -14.28 -23.89 -7.56
N PRO A 57 -15.57 -23.53 -7.46
CA PRO A 57 -16.63 -24.39 -7.96
C PRO A 57 -16.40 -24.59 -9.46
N THR A 58 -16.17 -25.85 -9.84
CA THR A 58 -16.00 -26.35 -11.21
C THR A 58 -16.85 -25.56 -12.22
N PRO A 59 -16.25 -24.81 -13.16
CA PRO A 59 -17.04 -24.09 -14.14
C PRO A 59 -17.57 -25.08 -15.19
N ALA A 60 -18.89 -25.10 -15.37
CA ALA A 60 -19.51 -25.76 -16.50
C ALA A 60 -18.98 -25.10 -17.81
N ARG A 61 -18.44 -25.95 -18.68
CA ARG A 61 -17.82 -25.59 -19.97
C ARG A 61 -18.70 -24.65 -20.80
N THR A 62 -18.18 -23.47 -21.12
CA THR A 62 -18.54 -22.73 -22.34
C THR A 62 -17.24 -22.26 -23.02
N PRO A 63 -16.96 -22.64 -24.28
CA PRO A 63 -15.70 -22.28 -24.93
C PRO A 63 -15.72 -20.82 -25.38
N GLY A 64 -14.84 -19.98 -24.82
CA GLY A 64 -14.57 -18.66 -25.35
C GLY A 64 -13.71 -17.77 -24.46
N THR A 65 -12.54 -17.39 -24.97
CA THR A 65 -11.68 -16.25 -24.57
C THR A 65 -10.52 -16.57 -23.59
N PRO A 66 -9.25 -16.33 -23.98
CA PRO A 66 -8.11 -16.49 -23.08
C PRO A 66 -8.05 -15.30 -22.11
N THR A 67 -8.18 -15.54 -20.81
CA THR A 67 -8.00 -14.50 -19.80
C THR A 67 -6.60 -14.62 -19.19
N THR A 68 -5.75 -13.67 -19.54
CA THR A 68 -4.49 -13.36 -18.88
C THR A 68 -4.76 -13.00 -17.41
N PRO A 69 -4.14 -13.65 -16.41
CA PRO A 69 -4.27 -13.25 -15.02
C PRO A 69 -3.46 -11.98 -14.76
N GLY A 70 -4.14 -10.83 -14.73
CA GLY A 70 -3.56 -9.53 -14.38
C GLY A 70 -4.13 -9.02 -13.06
N GLU A 71 -3.22 -8.88 -12.09
CA GLU A 71 -3.32 -8.19 -10.79
C GLU A 71 -4.51 -7.21 -10.62
N ASN A 72 -5.41 -7.51 -9.68
CA ASN A 72 -6.22 -6.48 -9.02
C ASN A 72 -5.63 -6.21 -7.63
N LEU A 73 -4.61 -5.36 -7.57
CA LEU A 73 -4.23 -4.67 -6.34
C LEU A 73 -5.33 -3.65 -6.00
N PRO A 74 -5.74 -3.45 -4.74
CA PRO A 74 -6.60 -2.33 -4.41
C PRO A 74 -5.84 -1.04 -4.71
N GLN A 75 -6.25 -0.33 -5.74
CA GLN A 75 -5.74 0.99 -6.09
C GLN A 75 -6.10 1.97 -4.96
N THR A 76 -5.22 2.12 -3.97
CA THR A 76 -5.30 3.16 -2.95
C THR A 76 -4.83 4.50 -3.53
N GLY A 77 -5.50 4.93 -4.61
CA GLY A 77 -5.34 6.26 -5.18
C GLY A 77 -6.44 7.17 -4.66
N VAL A 78 -6.06 8.34 -4.14
CA VAL A 78 -6.99 9.39 -3.73
C VAL A 78 -8.02 9.61 -4.85
N LEU A 79 -9.29 9.56 -4.46
CA LEU A 79 -10.43 9.67 -5.37
C LEU A 79 -10.33 11.00 -6.15
N TRP A 80 -10.33 10.95 -7.49
CA TRP A 80 -10.02 12.12 -8.34
C TRP A 80 -11.10 13.21 -8.39
N TRP A 81 -12.30 13.00 -7.84
CA TRP A 81 -13.40 13.99 -7.89
C TRP A 81 -13.10 15.38 -7.27
N PRO A 82 -12.21 15.54 -6.27
CA PRO A 82 -11.89 16.86 -5.74
C PRO A 82 -11.18 17.74 -6.78
N VAL A 83 -10.37 17.13 -7.66
CA VAL A 83 -9.56 17.86 -8.65
C VAL A 83 -10.40 18.63 -9.68
N PRO A 84 -11.36 18.02 -10.41
CA PRO A 84 -12.20 18.77 -11.35
C PRO A 84 -13.10 19.79 -10.64
N LEU A 85 -13.58 19.51 -9.42
CA LEU A 85 -14.40 20.44 -8.64
C LEU A 85 -13.60 21.71 -8.26
N LEU A 86 -12.38 21.54 -7.75
CA LEU A 86 -11.50 22.66 -7.41
C LEU A 86 -11.03 23.42 -8.66
N ALA A 87 -10.79 22.73 -9.78
CA ALA A 87 -10.40 23.37 -11.03
C ALA A 87 -11.51 24.29 -11.58
N VAL A 88 -12.77 23.84 -11.57
CA VAL A 88 -13.93 24.66 -11.98
C VAL A 88 -14.11 25.86 -11.05
N LEU A 89 -14.02 25.64 -9.73
CA LEU A 89 -14.12 26.72 -8.74
C LEU A 89 -13.02 27.77 -8.93
N GLY A 90 -11.77 27.33 -9.14
CA GLY A 90 -10.64 28.22 -9.40
C GLY A 90 -10.81 29.04 -10.68
N ALA A 91 -11.28 28.42 -11.77
CA ALA A 91 -11.56 29.12 -13.02
C ALA A 91 -12.65 30.20 -12.86
N LEU A 92 -13.71 29.92 -12.10
CA LEU A 92 -14.76 30.89 -11.80
C LEU A 92 -14.22 32.11 -11.04
N LEU A 93 -13.36 31.89 -10.04
CA LEU A 93 -12.74 32.97 -9.28
C LEU A 93 -11.81 33.83 -10.16
N LEU A 94 -11.05 33.23 -11.07
CA LEU A 94 -10.20 33.97 -12.02
C LEU A 94 -11.02 34.83 -12.99
N LEU A 95 -12.13 34.31 -13.51
CA LEU A 95 -13.02 35.04 -14.41
C LEU A 95 -13.71 36.21 -13.69
N LEU A 96 -14.20 35.98 -12.46
CA LEU A 96 -14.77 37.03 -11.62
C LEU A 96 -13.75 38.11 -11.28
N GLY A 97 -12.54 37.71 -10.86
CA GLY A 97 -11.45 38.64 -10.57
C GLY A 97 -11.05 39.49 -11.77
N TRP A 98 -10.97 38.89 -12.96
CA TRP A 98 -10.70 39.63 -14.19
C TRP A 98 -11.83 40.58 -14.58
N GLY A 99 -13.08 40.15 -14.41
CA GLY A 99 -14.26 40.97 -14.66
C GLY A 99 -14.38 42.17 -13.71
N LEU A 100 -14.02 41.99 -12.43
CA LEU A 100 -13.97 43.07 -11.45
C LEU A 100 -12.82 44.05 -11.75
N ARG A 101 -11.62 43.55 -12.05
CA ARG A 101 -10.48 44.40 -12.43
C ARG A 101 -10.77 45.25 -13.67
N ARG A 102 -11.42 44.69 -14.69
CA ARG A 102 -11.81 45.43 -15.89
C ARG A 102 -12.87 46.51 -15.64
N ARG A 103 -13.62 46.41 -14.54
CA ARG A 103 -14.60 47.43 -14.13
C ARG A 103 -13.94 48.58 -13.37
N ASP A 104 -12.88 48.31 -12.61
CA ASP A 104 -12.08 49.35 -11.94
C ASP A 104 -11.20 50.14 -12.93
N GLU A 105 -10.84 49.55 -14.08
CA GLU A 105 -10.05 50.20 -15.13
C GLU A 105 -10.89 51.07 -16.11
N ARG A 106 -12.21 51.24 -15.89
CA ARG A 106 -13.10 52.11 -16.69
C ARG A 106 -13.63 53.28 -15.87
#